data_AF-A0A9Q0ID87-F1
#
_entry.id   AF-A0A9Q0ID87-F1
#
_cell.length_a   1.000
_cell.length_b   1.000
_cell.length_c   1.000
_cell.angle_alpha   90.00
_cell.angle_beta   90.00
_cell.angle_gamma   90.00
#
_symmetry.space_group_name_H-M   'P 1'
#
loop_
_entity.id
_entity.type
_entity.pdbx_description
1 polymer ?
#
loop_
_entity_poly.entity_id
_entity_poly.type
_entity_poly.pdbx_seq_one_letter_code
_entity_poly.pdbx_strand_id
1 'polypeptide(L)'
;MSAKIVDSELRMESGVGAEQHAASSQKEQTAFVGIRKFQRFNATVLGAIEVTIGILMTLTAIMYVAIDVDVVITALIYWGIIFVRGTLGMNVMAALSSVGGSVLHFFGGLLFVFPPCGRSCHILRNTEIVMLVLSIMLFIISILLAAFATAALCSSRKNRPMSVEFPCLSFRQPYAGLVLSGLKSVESRWSSVLSGLEDRTLAVHVARRDWEEGGWASLLASQGWDGAPLRALLEDGERFGRGVVAGLVEVGVTWRCPASLPEEDLHELEKAAILIGLQDKYLTRLSNPRWLVEPLPCRGNKDLWTVEIPSHLLPNPSA
;
A
#
# COMPACT_ATOMS: atom_id res chain seq x y z
N MET A 1 -19.16 21.48 -57.63
CA MET A 1 -17.76 21.10 -57.86
C MET A 1 -16.86 21.92 -56.92
N SER A 2 -16.95 21.70 -55.60
CA SER A 2 -16.02 22.32 -54.61
C SER A 2 -16.30 21.77 -53.20
N ALA A 3 -16.21 20.45 -53.01
CA ALA A 3 -16.35 19.83 -51.69
C ALA A 3 -15.54 18.53 -51.53
N LYS A 4 -14.76 18.12 -52.54
CA LYS A 4 -13.97 16.87 -52.53
C LYS A 4 -12.45 17.09 -52.39
N ILE A 5 -11.99 18.34 -52.31
CA ILE A 5 -10.55 18.67 -52.30
C ILE A 5 -10.02 18.91 -50.87
N VAL A 6 -10.89 19.20 -49.90
CA VAL A 6 -10.46 19.53 -48.52
C VAL A 6 -10.19 18.28 -47.66
N ASP A 7 -10.77 17.13 -48.00
CA ASP A 7 -10.59 15.88 -47.23
C ASP A 7 -9.29 15.11 -47.53
N SER A 8 -8.60 15.43 -48.64
CA SER A 8 -7.34 14.78 -49.00
C SER A 8 -6.12 15.41 -48.35
N GLU A 9 -6.19 16.68 -47.94
CA GLU A 9 -5.04 17.41 -47.40
C GLU A 9 -4.88 17.20 -45.88
N LEU A 10 -5.98 16.99 -45.16
CA LEU A 10 -5.99 16.67 -43.72
C LEU A 10 -5.54 15.24 -43.39
N ARG A 11 -5.40 14.36 -44.40
CA ARG A 11 -5.00 12.96 -44.21
C ARG A 11 -3.50 12.72 -44.41
N MET A 12 -2.75 13.69 -44.91
CA MET A 12 -1.29 13.54 -45.11
C MET A 12 -0.43 14.13 -43.99
N GLU A 13 -0.95 15.01 -43.12
CA GLU A 13 -0.16 15.53 -41.99
C GLU A 13 -0.18 14.62 -40.73
N SER A 14 -1.08 13.63 -40.64
CA SER A 14 -1.14 12.74 -39.46
C SER A 14 -0.19 11.53 -39.52
N GLY A 15 0.51 11.30 -40.65
CA GLY A 15 1.38 10.14 -40.84
C GLY A 15 2.82 10.36 -40.39
N VAL A 16 3.33 11.60 -40.48
CA VAL A 16 4.76 11.89 -40.29
C VAL A 16 5.12 12.11 -38.81
N GLY A 17 4.17 12.53 -37.97
CA GLY A 17 4.37 12.69 -36.52
C GLY A 17 4.40 11.38 -35.73
N ALA A 18 3.73 10.32 -36.23
CA ALA A 18 3.65 9.04 -35.53
C ALA A 18 4.95 8.22 -35.62
N GLU A 19 5.65 8.27 -36.76
CA GLU A 19 6.93 7.55 -36.94
C GLU A 19 8.09 8.21 -36.18
N GLN A 20 8.11 9.55 -36.07
CA GLN A 20 9.13 10.24 -35.25
C GLN A 20 8.95 9.99 -33.74
N HIS A 21 7.70 9.87 -33.25
CA HIS A 21 7.44 9.49 -31.87
C HIS A 21 7.77 8.01 -31.58
N ALA A 22 7.52 7.10 -32.51
CA ALA A 22 7.87 5.69 -32.37
C ALA A 22 9.39 5.48 -32.33
N ALA A 23 10.15 6.16 -33.19
CA ALA A 23 11.61 6.07 -33.23
C ALA A 23 12.27 6.69 -31.97
N SER A 24 11.70 7.76 -31.41
CA SER A 24 12.12 8.35 -30.13
C SER A 24 11.86 7.42 -28.95
N SER A 25 10.67 6.82 -28.87
CA SER A 25 10.30 5.89 -27.79
C SER A 25 11.12 4.61 -27.82
N GLN A 26 11.46 4.10 -29.01
CA GLN A 26 12.27 2.90 -29.15
C GLN A 26 13.75 3.14 -28.75
N LYS A 27 14.29 4.32 -29.03
CA LYS A 27 15.65 4.72 -28.57
C LYS A 27 15.70 4.87 -27.05
N GLU A 28 14.65 5.44 -26.45
CA GLU A 28 14.49 5.58 -25.00
C GLU A 28 14.34 4.20 -24.30
N GLN A 29 13.60 3.26 -24.91
CA GLN A 29 13.50 1.88 -24.44
C GLN A 29 14.85 1.15 -24.47
N THR A 30 15.67 1.34 -25.50
CA THR A 30 17.00 0.69 -25.56
C THR A 30 17.98 1.22 -24.51
N ALA A 31 17.95 2.51 -24.19
CA ALA A 31 18.72 3.08 -23.09
C ALA A 31 18.24 2.57 -21.72
N PHE A 32 16.92 2.43 -21.53
CA PHE A 32 16.34 1.87 -20.31
C PHE A 32 16.63 0.39 -20.09
N VAL A 33 16.77 -0.41 -21.16
CA VAL A 33 17.12 -1.84 -21.07
C VAL A 33 18.54 -2.03 -20.56
N GLY A 34 19.48 -1.16 -20.94
CA GLY A 34 20.85 -1.14 -20.40
C GLY A 34 20.87 -0.84 -18.90
N ILE A 35 20.12 0.17 -18.47
CA ILE A 35 19.98 0.54 -17.04
C ILE A 35 19.28 -0.56 -16.24
N ARG A 36 18.27 -1.24 -16.81
CA ARG A 36 17.61 -2.40 -16.17
C ARG A 36 18.55 -3.59 -15.96
N LYS A 37 19.48 -3.84 -16.91
CA LYS A 37 20.50 -4.88 -16.74
C LYS A 37 21.47 -4.55 -15.61
N PHE A 38 21.79 -3.27 -15.43
CA PHE A 38 22.63 -2.80 -14.31
C PHE A 38 21.85 -2.81 -12.98
N GLN A 39 20.56 -2.47 -12.98
CA GLN A 39 19.65 -2.53 -11.81
C GLN A 39 19.29 -3.96 -11.35
N ARG A 40 19.66 -5.00 -12.12
CA ARG A 40 19.57 -6.41 -11.66
C ARG A 40 20.70 -6.81 -10.72
N PHE A 41 21.71 -5.95 -10.51
CA PHE A 41 22.58 -6.14 -9.36
C PHE A 41 21.74 -5.97 -8.10
N ASN A 42 21.62 -7.05 -7.33
CA ASN A 42 20.88 -7.07 -6.07
C ASN A 42 21.28 -5.84 -5.24
N ALA A 43 20.31 -5.06 -4.76
CA ALA A 43 20.56 -3.91 -3.88
C ALA A 43 21.44 -4.30 -2.67
N THR A 44 21.35 -5.55 -2.24
CA THR A 44 22.22 -6.18 -1.24
C THR A 44 23.71 -6.17 -1.62
N VAL A 45 24.04 -6.40 -2.89
CA VAL A 45 25.42 -6.38 -3.40
C VAL A 45 25.95 -4.95 -3.46
N LEU A 46 25.14 -3.98 -3.93
CA LEU A 46 25.55 -2.57 -3.91
C LEU A 46 25.78 -2.07 -2.47
N GLY A 47 24.88 -2.42 -1.54
CA GLY A 47 25.05 -2.09 -0.13
C GLY A 47 26.28 -2.76 0.49
N ALA A 48 26.58 -4.01 0.12
CA ALA A 48 27.80 -4.68 0.57
C ALA A 48 29.08 -3.99 0.03
N ILE A 49 29.07 -3.55 -1.23
CA ILE A 49 30.18 -2.78 -1.83
C ILE A 49 30.35 -1.44 -1.10
N GLU A 50 29.26 -0.71 -0.83
CA GLU A 50 29.28 0.55 -0.10
C GLU A 50 29.88 0.40 1.31
N VAL A 51 29.43 -0.61 2.07
CA VAL A 51 30.02 -0.96 3.39
C VAL A 51 31.50 -1.31 3.27
N THR A 52 31.88 -2.09 2.26
CA THR A 52 33.28 -2.50 2.06
C THR A 52 34.19 -1.29 1.78
N ILE A 53 33.76 -0.36 0.94
CA ILE A 53 34.53 0.85 0.64
C ILE A 53 34.62 1.73 1.89
N GLY A 54 33.53 1.89 2.66
CA GLY A 54 33.53 2.62 3.92
C GLY A 54 34.52 2.06 4.97
N ILE A 55 34.61 0.72 5.08
CA ILE A 55 35.59 0.05 5.94
C ILE A 55 37.02 0.32 5.45
N LEU A 56 37.28 0.16 4.15
CA LEU A 56 38.60 0.38 3.57
C LEU A 56 39.09 1.81 3.82
N MET A 57 38.22 2.79 3.58
CA MET A 57 38.46 4.20 3.87
C MET A 57 38.83 4.37 5.35
N THR A 58 38.01 3.85 6.28
CA THR A 58 38.26 3.95 7.73
C THR A 58 39.62 3.37 8.13
N LEU A 59 40.01 2.21 7.59
CA LEU A 59 41.31 1.60 7.85
C LEU A 59 42.46 2.47 7.33
N THR A 60 42.32 3.07 6.15
CA THR A 60 43.30 4.02 5.60
C THR A 60 43.45 5.23 6.52
N ALA A 61 42.37 5.77 7.06
CA ALA A 61 42.41 6.90 7.99
C ALA A 61 43.13 6.55 9.30
N ILE A 62 42.87 5.37 9.86
CA ILE A 62 43.58 4.88 11.06
C ILE A 62 45.09 4.81 10.79
N MET A 63 45.50 4.36 9.59
CA MET A 63 46.91 4.37 9.21
C MET A 63 47.48 5.79 9.12
N TYR A 64 46.74 6.76 8.58
CA TYR A 64 47.17 8.16 8.52
C TYR A 64 47.37 8.78 9.92
N VAL A 65 46.45 8.51 10.87
CA VAL A 65 46.61 8.93 12.27
C VAL A 65 47.85 8.30 12.90
N ALA A 66 48.12 7.02 12.60
CA ALA A 66 49.28 6.31 13.14
C ALA A 66 50.63 6.85 12.62
N ILE A 67 50.64 7.60 11.51
CA ILE A 67 51.84 8.20 10.90
C ILE A 67 52.00 9.69 11.35
N ASP A 68 51.27 10.11 12.39
CA ASP A 68 51.35 11.44 13.01
C ASP A 68 50.98 12.59 12.03
N VAL A 69 50.06 12.31 11.11
CA VAL A 69 49.41 13.34 10.29
C VAL A 69 48.35 14.03 11.14
N ASP A 70 48.37 15.37 11.15
CA ASP A 70 47.57 16.24 12.01
C ASP A 70 46.14 15.69 12.27
N VAL A 71 45.89 15.35 13.54
CA VAL A 71 44.66 14.73 14.03
C VAL A 71 43.43 15.59 13.72
N VAL A 72 43.59 16.92 13.60
CA VAL A 72 42.50 17.84 13.32
C VAL A 72 42.00 17.69 11.87
N ILE A 73 42.91 17.51 10.92
CA ILE A 73 42.58 17.30 9.50
C ILE A 73 41.93 15.93 9.32
N THR A 74 42.48 14.91 9.97
CA THR A 74 41.98 13.53 9.86
C THR A 74 40.59 13.38 10.49
N ALA A 75 40.33 14.09 11.59
CA ALA A 75 39.02 14.14 12.22
C ALA A 75 37.96 14.79 11.31
N LEU A 76 38.23 15.97 10.75
CA LEU A 76 37.26 16.71 9.92
C LEU A 76 36.81 15.93 8.67
N ILE A 77 37.69 15.12 8.08
CA ILE A 77 37.37 14.27 6.93
C ILE A 77 36.47 13.08 7.32
N TYR A 78 36.59 12.56 8.56
CA TYR A 78 35.97 11.29 8.95
C TYR A 78 34.70 11.38 9.79
N TRP A 79 34.48 12.48 10.51
CA TRP A 79 33.28 12.63 11.35
C TRP A 79 31.96 12.59 10.55
N GLY A 80 32.00 12.80 9.23
CA GLY A 80 30.84 12.61 8.35
C GLY A 80 30.40 11.14 8.16
N ILE A 81 31.24 10.16 8.51
CA ILE A 81 31.01 8.72 8.26
C ILE A 81 30.39 8.02 9.50
N ILE A 82 30.52 8.57 10.71
CA ILE A 82 30.13 7.88 11.96
C ILE A 82 28.62 7.93 12.25
N PHE A 83 27.86 8.82 11.62
CA PHE A 83 26.41 8.93 11.81
C PHE A 83 25.62 8.00 10.87
N VAL A 84 25.73 6.68 11.07
CA VAL A 84 25.00 5.65 10.31
C VAL A 84 23.84 5.11 11.15
N ARG A 85 22.65 5.69 11.01
CA ARG A 85 21.36 5.03 11.34
C ARG A 85 20.18 5.68 10.59
N GLY A 86 19.70 5.03 9.51
CA GLY A 86 18.40 5.33 8.85
C GLY A 86 18.44 5.30 7.31
N THR A 87 17.80 4.31 6.68
CA THR A 87 18.03 3.85 5.28
C THR A 87 17.78 4.81 4.13
N LEU A 88 17.09 5.94 4.31
CA LEU A 88 16.91 6.92 3.22
C LEU A 88 17.75 8.19 3.43
N GLY A 89 17.89 8.65 4.68
CA GLY A 89 18.79 9.76 5.02
C GLY A 89 20.26 9.41 4.80
N MET A 90 20.61 8.12 4.90
CA MET A 90 21.98 7.61 4.76
C MET A 90 22.58 7.84 3.37
N ASN A 91 21.83 7.64 2.28
CA ASN A 91 22.39 7.81 0.92
C ASN A 91 22.65 9.28 0.59
N VAL A 92 21.84 10.19 1.13
CA VAL A 92 22.02 11.64 0.95
C VAL A 92 23.23 12.11 1.73
N MET A 93 23.36 11.70 2.99
CA MET A 93 24.51 12.06 3.82
C MET A 93 25.82 11.44 3.30
N ALA A 94 25.78 10.19 2.82
CA ALA A 94 26.92 9.54 2.16
C ALA A 94 27.33 10.23 0.85
N ALA A 95 26.35 10.67 0.06
CA ALA A 95 26.64 11.46 -1.14
C ALA A 95 27.26 12.82 -0.80
N LEU A 96 26.73 13.53 0.21
CA LEU A 96 27.25 14.82 0.64
C LEU A 96 28.66 14.70 1.25
N SER A 97 28.89 13.68 2.09
CA SER A 97 30.21 13.43 2.69
C SER A 97 31.23 13.00 1.64
N SER A 98 30.83 12.21 0.64
CA SER A 98 31.70 11.83 -0.48
C SER A 98 32.08 13.04 -1.35
N VAL A 99 31.14 13.96 -1.63
CA VAL A 99 31.45 15.20 -2.35
C VAL A 99 32.46 16.04 -1.56
N GLY A 100 32.25 16.21 -0.25
CA GLY A 100 33.18 16.92 0.62
C GLY A 100 34.57 16.28 0.66
N GLY A 101 34.63 14.96 0.83
CA GLY A 101 35.87 14.18 0.83
C GLY A 101 36.61 14.24 -0.51
N SER A 102 35.88 14.17 -1.63
CA SER A 102 36.47 14.28 -2.97
C SER A 102 37.14 15.62 -3.21
N VAL A 103 36.51 16.72 -2.76
CA VAL A 103 37.10 18.06 -2.82
C VAL A 103 38.36 18.14 -1.97
N LEU A 104 38.33 17.61 -0.74
CA LEU A 104 39.48 17.62 0.16
C LEU A 104 40.66 16.80 -0.38
N HIS A 105 40.42 15.59 -0.89
CA HIS A 105 41.46 14.75 -1.52
C HIS A 105 42.03 15.37 -2.79
N PHE A 106 41.20 16.06 -3.59
CA PHE A 106 41.67 16.80 -4.75
C PHE A 106 42.64 17.91 -4.36
N PHE A 107 42.29 18.72 -3.36
CA PHE A 107 43.18 19.78 -2.87
C PHE A 107 44.43 19.23 -2.17
N GLY A 108 44.30 18.15 -1.39
CA GLY A 108 45.44 17.43 -0.81
C GLY A 108 46.41 16.96 -1.89
N GLY A 109 45.90 16.29 -2.92
CA GLY A 109 46.67 15.89 -4.09
C GLY A 109 47.41 17.07 -4.76
N LEU A 110 46.73 18.21 -4.97
CA LEU A 110 47.34 19.41 -5.54
C LEU A 110 48.47 20.00 -4.67
N LEU A 111 48.30 20.02 -3.36
CA LEU A 111 49.32 20.49 -2.42
C LEU A 111 50.59 19.62 -2.46
N PHE A 112 50.45 18.33 -2.75
CA PHE A 112 51.60 17.42 -2.92
C PHE A 112 52.26 17.50 -4.32
N VAL A 113 51.70 18.26 -5.27
CA VAL A 113 52.29 18.47 -6.61
C VAL A 113 53.34 19.60 -6.62
N PHE A 114 53.31 20.53 -5.65
CA PHE A 114 54.23 21.68 -5.60
C PHE A 114 54.74 21.89 -4.16
N PRO A 115 56.04 21.74 -3.79
CA PRO A 115 57.31 21.73 -4.57
C PRO A 115 58.12 20.40 -4.37
N PRO A 116 59.45 20.25 -4.66
CA PRO A 116 60.08 18.93 -4.86
C PRO A 116 60.22 18.16 -3.54
N CYS A 117 59.32 17.22 -3.34
CA CYS A 117 59.23 16.44 -2.12
C CYS A 117 59.82 15.03 -2.36
N GLY A 118 60.55 14.49 -1.39
CA GLY A 118 61.29 13.21 -1.52
C GLY A 118 60.40 11.97 -1.73
N ARG A 119 61.02 10.76 -1.78
CA ARG A 119 60.32 9.47 -2.05
C ARG A 119 59.02 9.25 -1.26
N SER A 120 58.94 9.71 -0.01
CA SER A 120 57.73 9.60 0.82
C SER A 120 56.51 10.33 0.23
N CYS A 121 56.72 11.42 -0.53
CA CYS A 121 55.63 12.17 -1.16
C CYS A 121 54.94 11.41 -2.29
N HIS A 122 55.66 10.54 -3.02
CA HIS A 122 55.04 9.72 -4.06
C HIS A 122 54.03 8.73 -3.48
N ILE A 123 54.29 8.21 -2.27
CA ILE A 123 53.37 7.31 -1.58
C ILE A 123 52.11 8.07 -1.16
N LEU A 124 52.27 9.22 -0.50
CA LEU A 124 51.16 10.11 -0.10
C LEU A 124 50.33 10.58 -1.30
N ARG A 125 50.96 10.98 -2.41
CA ARG A 125 50.23 11.38 -3.62
C ARG A 125 49.41 10.21 -4.19
N ASN A 126 49.99 9.01 -4.23
CA ASN A 126 49.29 7.85 -4.75
C ASN A 126 48.12 7.45 -3.84
N THR A 127 48.27 7.57 -2.52
CA THR A 127 47.17 7.31 -1.57
C THR A 127 46.05 8.34 -1.70
N GLU A 128 46.36 9.63 -1.86
CA GLU A 128 45.34 10.68 -2.12
C GLU A 128 44.56 10.41 -3.42
N ILE A 129 45.24 10.00 -4.50
CA ILE A 129 44.58 9.65 -5.76
C ILE A 129 43.65 8.44 -5.58
N VAL A 130 44.10 7.40 -4.86
CA VAL A 130 43.26 6.22 -4.58
C VAL A 130 42.03 6.61 -3.75
N MET A 131 42.20 7.46 -2.73
CA MET A 131 41.09 7.93 -1.89
C MET A 131 40.09 8.80 -2.67
N LEU A 132 40.57 9.63 -3.60
CA LEU A 132 39.71 10.37 -4.52
C LEU A 132 38.86 9.44 -5.39
N VAL A 133 39.48 8.41 -5.99
CA VAL A 133 38.77 7.43 -6.82
C VAL A 133 37.72 6.67 -6.01
N LEU A 134 38.05 6.22 -4.80
CA LEU A 134 37.12 5.54 -3.90
C LEU A 134 35.95 6.44 -3.50
N SER A 135 36.21 7.73 -3.24
CA SER A 135 35.17 8.71 -2.92
C SER A 135 34.21 8.90 -4.10
N ILE A 136 34.73 9.10 -5.31
CA ILE A 136 33.90 9.22 -6.52
C ILE A 136 33.06 7.96 -6.75
N MET A 137 33.63 6.76 -6.54
CA MET A 137 32.86 5.51 -6.65
C MET A 137 31.74 5.43 -5.62
N LEU A 138 31.99 5.80 -4.36
CA LEU A 138 30.94 5.87 -3.33
C LEU A 138 29.82 6.81 -3.73
N PHE A 139 30.14 8.00 -4.24
CA PHE A 139 29.13 8.98 -4.67
C PHE A 139 28.23 8.40 -5.76
N ILE A 140 28.82 7.75 -6.76
CA ILE A 140 28.07 7.10 -7.85
C ILE A 140 27.16 6.00 -7.29
N ILE A 141 27.66 5.15 -6.38
CA ILE A 141 26.88 4.07 -5.76
C ILE A 141 25.71 4.63 -4.95
N SER A 142 25.93 5.66 -4.14
CA SER A 142 24.87 6.27 -3.33
C SER A 142 23.78 6.92 -4.21
N ILE A 143 24.15 7.56 -5.33
CA ILE A 143 23.18 8.05 -6.33
C ILE A 143 22.36 6.90 -6.91
N LEU A 144 23.01 5.80 -7.31
CA LEU A 144 22.33 4.65 -7.90
C LEU A 144 21.35 3.99 -6.92
N LEU A 145 21.74 3.86 -5.64
CA LEU A 145 20.87 3.35 -4.59
C LEU A 145 19.67 4.29 -4.34
N ALA A 146 19.88 5.59 -4.32
CA ALA A 146 18.80 6.56 -4.18
C ALA A 146 17.83 6.54 -5.39
N ALA A 147 18.36 6.42 -6.61
CA ALA A 147 17.56 6.27 -7.82
C ALA A 147 16.76 4.96 -7.84
N PHE A 148 17.34 3.87 -7.34
CA PHE A 148 16.63 2.60 -7.19
C PHE A 148 15.53 2.68 -6.14
N ALA A 149 15.81 3.24 -4.96
CA ALA A 149 14.83 3.40 -3.88
C ALA A 149 13.65 4.27 -4.32
N THR A 150 13.93 5.40 -4.99
CA THR A 150 12.89 6.27 -5.56
C THR A 150 12.08 5.57 -6.64
N ALA A 151 12.72 4.82 -7.55
CA ALA A 151 12.01 4.03 -8.55
C ALA A 151 11.13 2.93 -7.92
N ALA A 152 11.60 2.25 -6.87
CA ALA A 152 10.83 1.23 -6.16
C ALA A 152 9.60 1.83 -5.45
N LEU A 153 9.78 2.98 -4.78
CA LEU A 153 8.68 3.72 -4.14
C LEU A 153 7.65 4.22 -5.15
N CYS A 154 8.10 4.78 -6.28
CA CYS A 154 7.23 5.24 -7.36
C CYS A 154 6.50 4.08 -8.05
N SER A 155 7.16 2.94 -8.26
CA SER A 155 6.56 1.73 -8.85
C SER A 155 5.51 1.12 -7.93
N SER A 156 5.76 1.10 -6.61
CA SER A 156 4.78 0.65 -5.61
C SER A 156 3.50 1.51 -5.59
N ARG A 157 3.61 2.81 -5.89
CA ARG A 157 2.46 3.71 -5.97
C ARG A 157 1.62 3.52 -7.24
N LYS A 158 2.23 3.03 -8.32
CA LYS A 158 1.58 2.85 -9.63
C LYS A 158 0.75 1.56 -9.72
N ASN A 159 0.96 0.60 -8.81
CA ASN A 159 0.25 -0.69 -8.76
C ASN A 159 -0.56 -0.86 -7.46
N ARG A 160 -1.21 0.19 -6.93
CA ARG A 160 -2.32 -0.10 -6.00
C ARG A 160 -3.43 -0.74 -6.83
N PRO A 161 -3.87 -1.97 -6.53
CA PRO A 161 -5.10 -2.48 -7.13
C PRO A 161 -6.19 -1.45 -6.83
N MET A 162 -7.02 -1.12 -7.83
CA MET A 162 -8.13 -0.20 -7.60
C MET A 162 -8.91 -0.69 -6.37
N SER A 163 -9.10 0.18 -5.39
CA SER A 163 -9.90 -0.08 -4.19
C SER A 163 -11.11 0.85 -4.21
N VAL A 164 -12.21 0.36 -3.66
CA VAL A 164 -13.46 1.11 -3.53
C VAL A 164 -13.78 1.24 -2.05
N GLU A 165 -14.13 2.44 -1.62
CA GLU A 165 -14.51 2.72 -0.24
C GLU A 165 -15.99 2.41 -0.01
N PHE A 166 -16.28 1.68 1.06
CA PHE A 166 -17.65 1.42 1.50
C PHE A 166 -17.84 1.83 2.96
N PRO A 167 -19.01 2.38 3.33
CA PRO A 167 -19.43 2.37 4.72
C PRO A 167 -19.55 0.92 5.19
N CYS A 168 -19.18 0.63 6.43
CA CYS A 168 -19.07 -0.71 6.98
C CYS A 168 -19.61 -0.77 8.40
N LEU A 169 -20.31 -1.86 8.71
CA LEU A 169 -20.89 -2.12 10.02
C LEU A 169 -20.57 -3.54 10.48
N SER A 170 -20.21 -3.70 11.76
CA SER A 170 -20.05 -5.02 12.39
C SER A 170 -21.40 -5.62 12.72
N PHE A 171 -21.55 -6.88 12.36
CA PHE A 171 -22.63 -7.77 12.75
C PHE A 171 -22.05 -8.93 13.54
N ARG A 172 -22.70 -9.31 14.64
CA ARG A 172 -22.34 -10.53 15.38
C ARG A 172 -23.01 -11.74 14.72
N GLN A 173 -22.40 -12.91 14.87
CA GLN A 173 -23.05 -14.15 14.45
C GLN A 173 -24.19 -14.51 15.41
N PRO A 174 -25.30 -15.10 14.90
CA PRO A 174 -25.48 -15.58 13.53
C PRO A 174 -25.98 -14.53 12.52
N TYR A 175 -26.25 -13.29 12.96
CA TYR A 175 -26.89 -12.28 12.10
C TYR A 175 -26.05 -11.85 10.90
N ALA A 176 -24.71 -11.86 11.00
CA ALA A 176 -23.87 -11.55 9.85
C ALA A 176 -24.11 -12.54 8.70
N GLY A 177 -24.10 -13.85 8.99
CA GLY A 177 -24.43 -14.89 8.04
C GLY A 177 -25.87 -14.80 7.53
N LEU A 178 -26.85 -14.55 8.43
CA LEU A 178 -28.26 -14.44 8.05
C LEU A 178 -28.56 -13.24 7.14
N VAL A 179 -27.83 -12.14 7.29
CA VAL A 179 -27.91 -10.99 6.38
C VAL A 179 -27.34 -11.37 5.02
N LEU A 180 -26.15 -11.99 4.98
CA LEU A 180 -25.48 -12.35 3.73
C LEU A 180 -26.12 -13.55 3.01
N SER A 181 -26.93 -14.36 3.70
CA SER A 181 -27.77 -15.40 3.08
C SER A 181 -29.13 -14.86 2.60
N GLY A 182 -29.46 -13.60 2.91
CA GLY A 182 -30.71 -12.97 2.54
C GLY A 182 -31.93 -13.36 3.39
N LEU A 183 -31.75 -14.15 4.46
CA LEU A 183 -32.84 -14.51 5.37
C LEU A 183 -33.22 -13.34 6.28
N LYS A 184 -32.23 -12.58 6.78
CA LYS A 184 -32.47 -11.34 7.53
C LYS A 184 -32.52 -10.15 6.58
N SER A 185 -33.73 -9.74 6.21
CA SER A 185 -33.98 -8.61 5.30
C SER A 185 -34.23 -7.29 6.03
N VAL A 186 -34.38 -7.31 7.36
CA VAL A 186 -34.53 -6.11 8.19
C VAL A 186 -33.47 -6.08 9.29
N GLU A 187 -32.61 -5.07 9.29
CA GLU A 187 -31.68 -4.81 10.40
C GLU A 187 -32.35 -3.95 11.48
N SER A 188 -32.04 -4.21 12.75
CA SER A 188 -32.62 -3.49 13.87
C SER A 188 -31.53 -2.90 14.78
N ARG A 189 -31.64 -1.63 15.15
CA ARG A 189 -30.68 -0.93 16.01
C ARG A 189 -31.40 -0.01 16.99
N TRP A 190 -30.78 0.27 18.14
CA TRP A 190 -31.27 1.28 19.08
C TRP A 190 -31.04 2.72 18.63
N SER A 191 -30.25 2.93 17.58
CA SER A 191 -29.96 4.23 16.98
C SER A 191 -30.17 4.20 15.47
N SER A 192 -30.44 5.36 14.87
CA SER A 192 -30.69 5.54 13.44
C SER A 192 -29.41 5.57 12.59
N VAL A 193 -28.37 4.82 12.95
CA VAL A 193 -27.03 4.89 12.34
C VAL A 193 -27.02 4.64 10.83
N LEU A 194 -28.01 3.90 10.31
CA LEU A 194 -28.14 3.59 8.88
C LEU A 194 -28.99 4.59 8.08
N SER A 195 -29.66 5.55 8.73
CA SER A 195 -30.60 6.47 8.06
C SER A 195 -29.95 7.34 6.97
N GLY A 196 -28.66 7.67 7.09
CA GLY A 196 -27.92 8.43 6.09
C GLY A 196 -27.35 7.58 4.94
N LEU A 197 -27.69 6.30 4.87
CA LEU A 197 -27.17 5.35 3.88
C LEU A 197 -28.24 4.79 2.95
N GLU A 198 -29.44 5.36 2.91
CA GLU A 198 -30.48 4.96 1.96
C GLU A 198 -29.95 4.99 0.51
N ASP A 199 -30.25 3.93 -0.25
CA ASP A 199 -29.79 3.66 -1.61
C ASP A 199 -28.25 3.52 -1.75
N ARG A 200 -27.54 3.25 -0.66
CA ARG A 200 -26.08 3.00 -0.67
C ARG A 200 -25.77 1.55 -0.32
N THR A 201 -24.63 1.09 -0.84
CA THR A 201 -24.06 -0.21 -0.47
C THR A 201 -23.29 -0.11 0.86
N LEU A 202 -23.58 -1.03 1.77
CA LEU A 202 -22.93 -1.21 3.06
C LEU A 202 -22.10 -2.50 3.05
N ALA A 203 -20.87 -2.42 3.52
CA ALA A 203 -20.02 -3.57 3.77
C ALA A 203 -20.37 -4.24 5.11
N VAL A 204 -20.51 -5.57 5.07
CA VAL A 204 -20.84 -6.40 6.22
C VAL A 204 -19.54 -6.96 6.82
N HIS A 205 -19.23 -6.51 8.04
CA HIS A 205 -18.14 -7.07 8.83
C HIS A 205 -18.65 -8.12 9.81
N VAL A 206 -18.01 -9.28 9.85
CA VAL A 206 -18.31 -10.36 10.79
C VAL A 206 -17.52 -10.12 12.08
N ALA A 207 -18.20 -9.77 13.15
CA ALA A 207 -17.59 -9.58 14.46
C ALA A 207 -17.10 -10.91 15.04
N ARG A 208 -16.09 -10.85 15.92
CA ARG A 208 -15.54 -12.06 16.56
C ARG A 208 -16.45 -12.65 17.63
N ARG A 209 -17.25 -11.81 18.29
CA ARG A 209 -18.15 -12.22 19.37
C ARG A 209 -19.49 -12.66 18.82
N ASP A 210 -20.07 -13.66 19.45
CA ASP A 210 -21.43 -14.11 19.21
C ASP A 210 -22.46 -13.12 19.75
N TRP A 211 -23.65 -13.21 19.19
CA TRP A 211 -24.85 -12.66 19.77
C TRP A 211 -25.26 -13.48 20.99
N GLU A 212 -25.62 -12.81 22.08
CA GLU A 212 -25.77 -13.43 23.40
C GLU A 212 -27.18 -13.99 23.64
N GLU A 213 -28.19 -13.55 22.87
CA GLU A 213 -29.60 -13.95 23.07
C GLU A 213 -30.02 -15.06 22.09
N GLY A 214 -30.76 -16.06 22.57
CA GLY A 214 -31.13 -17.26 21.79
C GLY A 214 -32.44 -17.20 20.99
N GLY A 215 -33.17 -16.07 21.00
CA GLY A 215 -34.52 -16.00 20.42
C GLY A 215 -34.60 -16.18 18.88
N TRP A 216 -33.48 -16.01 18.18
CA TRP A 216 -33.40 -16.17 16.72
C TRP A 216 -33.65 -17.62 16.26
N ALA A 217 -33.25 -18.62 17.06
CA ALA A 217 -33.33 -20.02 16.66
C ALA A 217 -34.80 -20.51 16.60
N SER A 218 -35.63 -20.09 17.55
CA SER A 218 -37.07 -20.39 17.55
C SER A 218 -37.79 -19.70 16.39
N LEU A 219 -37.40 -18.47 16.04
CA LEU A 219 -37.97 -17.75 14.89
C LEU A 219 -37.61 -18.46 13.57
N LEU A 220 -36.38 -18.91 13.41
CA LEU A 220 -35.97 -19.69 12.24
C LEU A 220 -36.71 -21.02 12.16
N ALA A 221 -36.84 -21.74 13.28
CA ALA A 221 -37.60 -22.99 13.33
C ALA A 221 -39.07 -22.79 12.93
N SER A 222 -39.71 -21.68 13.36
CA SER A 222 -41.08 -21.33 12.96
C SER A 222 -41.24 -21.07 11.45
N GLN A 223 -40.13 -20.77 10.76
CA GLN A 223 -40.06 -20.57 9.32
C GLN A 223 -39.60 -21.83 8.56
N GLY A 224 -39.52 -22.98 9.23
CA GLY A 224 -39.10 -24.26 8.63
C GLY A 224 -37.59 -24.48 8.57
N TRP A 225 -36.79 -23.63 9.23
CA TRP A 225 -35.35 -23.83 9.36
C TRP A 225 -35.03 -24.53 10.68
N ASP A 226 -35.05 -25.86 10.67
CA ASP A 226 -34.70 -26.70 11.82
C ASP A 226 -33.66 -27.78 11.44
N GLY A 227 -33.28 -28.60 12.42
CA GLY A 227 -32.53 -29.83 12.19
C GLY A 227 -31.22 -29.67 11.39
N ALA A 228 -31.15 -30.33 10.23
CA ALA A 228 -29.98 -30.31 9.34
C ALA A 228 -29.91 -29.05 8.46
N PRO A 229 -31.01 -28.56 7.85
CA PRO A 229 -31.02 -27.29 7.13
C PRO A 229 -30.49 -26.10 7.94
N LEU A 230 -30.90 -25.96 9.21
CA LEU A 230 -30.40 -24.89 10.08
C LEU A 230 -28.89 -25.00 10.33
N ARG A 231 -28.37 -26.21 10.54
CA ARG A 231 -26.93 -26.43 10.73
C ARG A 231 -26.14 -26.06 9.48
N ALA A 232 -26.58 -26.52 8.31
CA ALA A 232 -25.97 -26.17 7.03
C ALA A 232 -25.97 -24.65 6.80
N LEU A 233 -27.07 -23.97 7.11
CA LEU A 233 -27.18 -22.50 7.03
C LEU A 233 -26.17 -21.79 7.95
N LEU A 234 -26.02 -22.25 9.20
CA LEU A 234 -25.08 -21.65 10.15
C LEU A 234 -23.62 -21.92 9.76
N GLU A 235 -23.31 -23.11 9.28
CA GLU A 235 -21.99 -23.46 8.73
C GLU A 235 -21.67 -22.57 7.51
N ASP A 236 -22.65 -22.38 6.64
CA ASP A 236 -22.54 -21.53 5.46
C ASP A 236 -22.31 -20.06 5.83
N GLY A 237 -22.98 -19.56 6.86
CA GLY A 237 -22.79 -18.23 7.41
C GLY A 237 -21.41 -18.00 8.03
N GLU A 238 -20.67 -19.07 8.35
CA GLU A 238 -19.31 -19.04 8.91
C GLU A 238 -18.23 -19.37 7.86
N ARG A 239 -18.59 -19.51 6.57
CA ARG A 239 -17.68 -19.92 5.48
C ARG A 239 -16.39 -19.10 5.38
N PHE A 240 -16.43 -17.83 5.80
CA PHE A 240 -15.32 -16.87 5.76
C PHE A 240 -14.71 -16.60 7.14
N GLY A 241 -15.19 -17.29 8.18
CA GLY A 241 -14.80 -17.08 9.57
C GLY A 241 -15.19 -15.68 10.07
N ARG A 242 -14.43 -15.19 11.05
CA ARG A 242 -14.75 -13.97 11.81
C ARG A 242 -13.61 -12.97 11.83
N GLY A 243 -13.95 -11.71 12.07
CA GLY A 243 -12.99 -10.60 12.02
C GLY A 243 -12.60 -10.25 10.59
N VAL A 244 -13.58 -10.31 9.68
CA VAL A 244 -13.40 -10.09 8.25
C VAL A 244 -14.56 -9.26 7.71
N VAL A 245 -14.33 -8.49 6.65
CA VAL A 245 -15.42 -8.07 5.77
C VAL A 245 -15.75 -9.23 4.87
N ALA A 246 -16.99 -9.69 4.92
CA ALA A 246 -17.43 -10.91 4.25
C ALA A 246 -18.34 -10.65 3.04
N GLY A 247 -18.98 -9.49 2.98
CA GLY A 247 -19.91 -9.19 1.90
C GLY A 247 -20.42 -7.76 1.89
N LEU A 248 -21.38 -7.53 1.02
CA LEU A 248 -22.02 -6.26 0.74
C LEU A 248 -23.55 -6.44 0.78
N VAL A 249 -24.26 -5.40 1.20
CA VAL A 249 -25.73 -5.30 1.14
C VAL A 249 -26.13 -3.90 0.70
N GLU A 250 -27.30 -3.76 0.09
CA GLU A 250 -27.92 -2.47 -0.19
C GLU A 250 -28.81 -2.06 0.97
N VAL A 251 -28.64 -0.81 1.42
CA VAL A 251 -29.40 -0.20 2.50
C VAL A 251 -30.57 0.55 1.90
N GLY A 252 -31.78 0.16 2.31
CA GLY A 252 -33.01 0.89 1.99
C GLY A 252 -33.42 1.84 3.12
N VAL A 253 -34.70 2.17 3.15
CA VAL A 253 -35.28 3.07 4.15
C VAL A 253 -35.02 2.60 5.59
N THR A 254 -34.70 3.56 6.46
CA THR A 254 -34.67 3.38 7.92
C THR A 254 -35.87 4.06 8.55
N TRP A 255 -36.64 3.35 9.38
CA TRP A 255 -37.77 3.89 10.12
C TRP A 255 -37.73 3.44 11.57
N ARG A 256 -38.41 4.17 12.46
CA ARG A 256 -38.58 3.74 13.85
C ARG A 256 -39.79 2.81 13.94
N CYS A 257 -39.62 1.65 14.55
CA CYS A 257 -40.71 0.74 14.86
C CYS A 257 -41.67 1.40 15.86
N PRO A 258 -42.97 1.50 15.55
CA PRO A 258 -43.96 2.03 16.50
C PRO A 258 -43.97 1.26 17.81
N ALA A 259 -44.31 1.94 18.91
CA ALA A 259 -44.43 1.33 20.23
C ALA A 259 -45.59 0.30 20.31
N SER A 260 -46.59 0.44 19.43
CA SER A 260 -47.70 -0.49 19.30
C SER A 260 -47.97 -0.75 17.83
N LEU A 261 -48.00 -2.03 17.48
CA LEU A 261 -48.35 -2.57 16.17
C LEU A 261 -49.35 -3.72 16.38
N PRO A 262 -50.22 -4.01 15.40
CA PRO A 262 -50.97 -5.26 15.38
C PRO A 262 -50.03 -6.47 15.52
N GLU A 263 -50.49 -7.50 16.22
CA GLU A 263 -49.67 -8.69 16.52
C GLU A 263 -49.15 -9.38 15.24
N GLU A 264 -49.99 -9.44 14.20
CA GLU A 264 -49.64 -10.01 12.90
C GLU A 264 -48.51 -9.21 12.22
N ASP A 265 -48.63 -7.88 12.15
CA ASP A 265 -47.62 -7.02 11.54
C ASP A 265 -46.28 -7.07 12.28
N LEU A 266 -46.34 -7.09 13.62
CA LEU A 266 -45.16 -7.24 14.45
C LEU A 266 -44.49 -8.59 14.19
N HIS A 267 -45.26 -9.67 14.13
CA HIS A 267 -44.74 -11.01 13.92
C HIS A 267 -44.05 -11.15 12.55
N GLU A 268 -44.62 -10.57 11.49
CA GLU A 268 -43.99 -10.54 10.17
C GLU A 268 -42.68 -9.72 10.16
N LEU A 269 -42.64 -8.59 10.88
CA LEU A 269 -41.40 -7.83 11.06
C LEU A 269 -40.35 -8.60 11.85
N GLU A 270 -40.75 -9.32 12.90
CA GLU A 270 -39.86 -10.16 13.71
C GLU A 270 -39.30 -11.33 12.89
N LYS A 271 -40.08 -11.93 11.98
CA LYS A 271 -39.59 -12.92 11.02
C LYS A 271 -38.55 -12.32 10.08
N ALA A 272 -38.83 -11.16 9.49
CA ALA A 272 -37.93 -10.49 8.56
C ALA A 272 -36.61 -10.00 9.23
N ALA A 273 -36.70 -9.62 10.50
CA ALA A 273 -35.55 -9.23 11.30
C ALA A 273 -34.85 -10.42 11.99
N ILE A 274 -35.50 -11.59 12.05
CA ILE A 274 -35.08 -12.76 12.83
C ILE A 274 -34.77 -12.35 14.29
N LEU A 275 -35.56 -11.41 14.83
CA LEU A 275 -35.37 -10.88 16.17
C LEU A 275 -36.71 -10.42 16.75
N ILE A 276 -36.99 -10.83 17.99
CA ILE A 276 -38.16 -10.39 18.75
C ILE A 276 -37.93 -9.04 19.44
N GLY A 277 -39.03 -8.39 19.84
CA GLY A 277 -38.97 -7.16 20.63
C GLY A 277 -38.43 -5.98 19.81
N LEU A 278 -39.07 -5.72 18.67
CA LEU A 278 -38.66 -4.68 17.72
C LEU A 278 -39.17 -3.29 18.08
N GLN A 279 -40.10 -3.17 19.02
CA GLN A 279 -40.73 -1.91 19.41
C GLN A 279 -39.65 -0.88 19.80
N ASP A 280 -39.85 0.37 19.38
CA ASP A 280 -38.95 1.50 19.59
C ASP A 280 -37.55 1.41 18.95
N LYS A 281 -37.17 0.28 18.34
CA LYS A 281 -35.92 0.16 17.58
C LYS A 281 -36.05 0.84 16.21
N TYR A 282 -34.92 1.28 15.67
CA TYR A 282 -34.79 1.67 14.28
C TYR A 282 -34.62 0.43 13.42
N LEU A 283 -35.52 0.25 12.46
CA LEU A 283 -35.53 -0.83 11.50
C LEU A 283 -35.01 -0.30 10.16
N THR A 284 -34.18 -1.08 9.48
CA THR A 284 -33.61 -0.71 8.18
C THR A 284 -33.77 -1.87 7.22
N ARG A 285 -34.35 -1.61 6.05
CA ARG A 285 -34.47 -2.63 5.01
C ARG A 285 -33.09 -2.90 4.42
N LEU A 286 -32.73 -4.17 4.31
CA LEU A 286 -31.54 -4.65 3.63
C LEU A 286 -31.96 -5.45 2.39
N SER A 287 -31.22 -5.31 1.31
CA SER A 287 -31.47 -6.03 0.06
C SER A 287 -30.16 -6.35 -0.66
N ASN A 288 -30.26 -7.17 -1.71
CA ASN A 288 -29.15 -7.52 -2.59
C ASN A 288 -27.88 -7.97 -1.83
N PRO A 289 -27.97 -8.97 -0.93
CA PRO A 289 -26.82 -9.47 -0.20
C PRO A 289 -25.88 -10.21 -1.13
N ARG A 290 -24.59 -9.89 -1.04
CA ARG A 290 -23.56 -10.49 -1.88
C ARG A 290 -22.33 -10.78 -1.05
N TRP A 291 -21.86 -12.02 -1.08
CA TRP A 291 -20.57 -12.38 -0.52
C TRP A 291 -19.44 -11.75 -1.36
N LEU A 292 -18.35 -11.35 -0.71
CA LEU A 292 -17.12 -11.05 -1.43
C LEU A 292 -16.56 -12.33 -2.08
N VAL A 293 -15.71 -12.18 -3.08
CA VAL A 293 -15.02 -13.33 -3.71
C VAL A 293 -14.16 -14.07 -2.68
N GLU A 294 -13.46 -13.31 -1.84
CA GLU A 294 -12.69 -13.80 -0.69
C GLU A 294 -12.88 -12.83 0.49
N PRO A 295 -12.74 -13.30 1.75
CA PRO A 295 -12.84 -12.41 2.90
C PRO A 295 -11.70 -11.42 2.95
N LEU A 296 -12.00 -10.19 3.38
CA LEU A 296 -10.99 -9.19 3.66
C LEU A 296 -10.71 -9.15 5.17
N PRO A 297 -9.54 -9.62 5.65
CA PRO A 297 -9.20 -9.58 7.07
C PRO A 297 -9.10 -8.14 7.58
N CYS A 298 -9.91 -7.79 8.56
CA CYS A 298 -9.84 -6.46 9.18
C CYS A 298 -10.37 -6.46 10.62
N ARG A 299 -9.84 -5.55 11.44
CA ARG A 299 -10.41 -5.30 12.76
C ARG A 299 -11.73 -4.54 12.58
N GLY A 300 -12.78 -5.04 13.22
CA GLY A 300 -14.03 -4.29 13.33
C GLY A 300 -13.82 -3.04 14.18
N ASN A 301 -14.62 -2.02 13.92
CA ASN A 301 -14.63 -0.79 14.71
C ASN A 301 -15.97 -0.66 15.46
N LYS A 302 -16.11 0.40 16.25
CA LYS A 302 -17.40 0.77 16.83
C LYS A 302 -18.22 1.54 15.79
N ASP A 303 -19.53 1.36 15.81
CA ASP A 303 -20.49 2.10 14.98
C ASP A 303 -20.23 1.94 13.47
N LEU A 304 -20.45 2.98 12.67
CA LEU A 304 -20.19 2.97 11.23
C LEU A 304 -18.76 3.44 10.96
N TRP A 305 -18.00 2.70 10.15
CA TRP A 305 -16.68 3.13 9.68
C TRP A 305 -16.54 2.92 8.17
N THR A 306 -15.44 3.39 7.59
CA THR A 306 -15.14 3.19 6.16
C THR A 306 -14.12 2.08 5.98
N VAL A 307 -14.33 1.22 4.99
CA VAL A 307 -13.37 0.18 4.60
C VAL A 307 -13.03 0.30 3.12
N GLU A 308 -11.76 0.12 2.78
CA GLU A 308 -11.29 0.02 1.40
C GLU A 308 -11.31 -1.45 0.96
N ILE A 309 -12.12 -1.77 -0.04
CA ILE A 309 -12.22 -3.12 -0.61
C ILE A 309 -11.55 -3.12 -1.99
N PRO A 310 -10.50 -3.93 -2.21
CA PRO A 310 -9.91 -4.12 -3.53
C PRO A 310 -10.95 -4.59 -4.56
N SER A 311 -10.95 -4.00 -5.76
CA SER A 311 -11.95 -4.29 -6.80
C SER A 311 -12.04 -5.76 -7.20
N HIS A 312 -10.95 -6.52 -7.08
CA HIS A 312 -10.94 -7.96 -7.39
C HIS A 312 -11.68 -8.82 -6.35
N LEU A 313 -11.98 -8.28 -5.17
CA LEU A 313 -12.79 -8.95 -4.15
C LEU A 313 -14.29 -8.66 -4.31
N LEU A 314 -14.65 -7.67 -5.13
CA LEU A 314 -16.04 -7.29 -5.32
C LEU A 314 -16.79 -8.40 -6.08
N PRO A 315 -18.03 -8.71 -5.66
CA PRO A 315 -18.88 -9.66 -6.37
C PRO A 315 -19.25 -9.13 -7.75
N ASN A 316 -19.40 -10.03 -8.71
CA ASN A 316 -19.92 -9.66 -10.02
C ASN A 316 -21.36 -9.14 -9.89
N PRO A 317 -21.75 -8.09 -10.63
CA PRO A 317 -23.07 -7.46 -10.53
C PRO A 317 -24.24 -8.33 -11.05
N SER A 318 -24.00 -9.60 -11.39
CA SER A 318 -24.96 -10.48 -12.06
C SER A 318 -25.08 -11.88 -11.43
N ALA A 319 -24.77 -12.02 -10.14
CA ALA A 319 -25.02 -13.23 -9.35
C ALA A 319 -26.23 -13.06 -8.43
#